data_AF-A0A1K2HYK9-F1
#
_entry.id   AF-A0A1K2HYK9-F1
#
_cell.length_a   1.000
_cell.length_b   1.000
_cell.length_c   1.000
_cell.angle_alpha   90.00
_cell.angle_beta   90.00
_cell.angle_gamma   90.00
#
_symmetry.space_group_name_H-M   'P 1'
#
loop_
_entity.id
_entity.type
_entity.pdbx_description
1 polymer ?
#
loop_
_entity_poly.entity_id
_entity_poly.type
_entity_poly.pdbx_seq_one_letter_code
_entity_poly.pdbx_strand_id
1 'polypeptide(L)'
;MRDMLPPLFQILTGLIFFIVLVVGTVGRPSIRSLSGRLTAFSLIALAVSAFALSQATGATSLGAGAEMFMVAGGGVLVAGLLVAAGLLLRGRGEAGP
;
A
#
# COMPACT_ATOMS: atom_id res chain seq x y z
N MET A 1 22.28 -11.63 7.29
CA MET A 1 21.23 -11.03 6.43
C MET A 1 19.98 -11.90 6.33
N ARG A 2 20.08 -13.24 6.16
CA ARG A 2 18.92 -14.15 6.19
C ARG A 2 18.08 -14.07 7.47
N ASP A 3 18.71 -13.84 8.61
CA ASP A 3 18.01 -13.78 9.92
C ASP A 3 17.28 -12.45 10.17
N MET A 4 17.57 -11.40 9.38
CA MET A 4 16.92 -10.08 9.52
C MET A 4 15.74 -9.87 8.57
N LEU A 5 15.57 -10.76 7.58
CA LEU A 5 14.46 -10.71 6.63
C LEU A 5 13.09 -10.89 7.30
N PRO A 6 12.87 -11.87 8.20
CA PRO A 6 11.57 -12.03 8.85
C PRO A 6 11.15 -10.83 9.72
N PRO A 7 12.05 -10.24 10.57
CA PRO A 7 11.74 -9.02 11.30
C PRO A 7 11.44 -7.82 10.40
N LEU A 8 12.19 -7.63 9.32
CA LEU A 8 11.97 -6.53 8.37
C LEU A 8 10.60 -6.62 7.70
N PHE A 9 10.18 -7.82 7.30
CA PHE A 9 8.87 -8.01 6.68
C PHE A 9 7.71 -7.82 7.66
N GLN A 10 7.88 -8.20 8.93
CA GLN A 10 6.90 -7.87 9.98
C GLN A 10 6.78 -6.35 10.20
N ILE A 11 7.91 -5.64 10.28
CA ILE A 11 7.92 -4.18 10.41
C ILE A 11 7.23 -3.54 9.20
N LEU A 12 7.56 -3.97 7.98
CA LEU A 12 6.94 -3.46 6.76
C LEU A 12 5.44 -3.74 6.71
N THR A 13 5.01 -4.95 7.05
CA THR A 13 3.58 -5.32 7.10
C THR A 13 2.83 -4.44 8.10
N GLY A 14 3.39 -4.26 9.31
CA GLY A 14 2.82 -3.40 10.33
C GLY A 14 2.74 -1.94 9.90
N LEU A 15 3.77 -1.42 9.23
CA LEU A 15 3.81 -0.06 8.72
C LEU A 15 2.75 0.16 7.61
N ILE A 16 2.65 -0.77 6.66
CA ILE A 16 1.64 -0.70 5.59
C ILE A 16 0.24 -0.73 6.19
N PHE A 17 -0.01 -1.63 7.15
CA PHE A 17 -1.29 -1.72 7.84
C PHE A 17 -1.62 -0.44 8.62
N PHE A 18 -0.64 0.14 9.32
CA PHE A 18 -0.80 1.41 10.02
C PHE A 18 -1.15 2.55 9.07
N ILE A 19 -0.50 2.64 7.91
CA ILE A 19 -0.84 3.63 6.86
C ILE A 19 -2.29 3.46 6.40
N VAL A 20 -2.73 2.23 6.15
CA VAL A 20 -4.12 1.94 5.76
C VAL A 20 -5.10 2.40 6.83
N LEU A 21 -4.82 2.12 8.10
CA LEU A 21 -5.65 2.55 9.23
C LEU A 21 -5.72 4.08 9.35
N VAL A 22 -4.57 4.76 9.34
CA VAL A 22 -4.50 6.23 9.49
C VAL A 22 -5.25 6.91 8.36
N VAL A 23 -5.01 6.52 7.11
CA VAL A 23 -5.67 7.15 5.96
C VAL A 23 -7.17 6.79 5.93
N GLY A 24 -7.55 5.56 6.26
CA GLY A 24 -8.95 5.13 6.31
C GLY A 24 -9.76 5.80 7.43
N THR A 25 -9.13 6.10 8.57
CA THR A 25 -9.80 6.70 9.74
C THR A 25 -9.79 8.24 9.70
N VAL A 26 -8.66 8.85 9.37
CA VAL A 26 -8.46 10.31 9.39
C VAL A 26 -8.81 10.95 8.04
N GLY A 27 -8.66 10.23 6.92
CA GLY A 27 -8.86 10.73 5.57
C GLY A 27 -10.31 10.83 5.09
N ARG A 28 -11.29 10.42 5.91
CA ARG A 28 -12.74 10.42 5.58
C ARG A 28 -13.27 11.73 4.96
N PRO A 29 -12.89 12.93 5.43
CA PRO A 29 -13.35 14.19 4.83
C PRO A 29 -12.86 14.40 3.39
N SER A 30 -11.72 13.79 3.03
CA SER A 30 -11.04 13.99 1.75
C SER A 30 -11.61 13.12 0.62
N ILE A 31 -12.41 12.08 0.91
CA ILE A 31 -12.87 11.07 -0.08
C ILE A 31 -13.87 11.65 -1.10
N ARG A 32 -14.40 12.86 -0.87
CA ARG A 32 -15.34 13.49 -1.81
C ARG A 32 -14.69 13.93 -3.12
N SER A 33 -13.42 14.29 -3.09
CA SER A 33 -12.68 14.76 -4.26
C SER A 33 -12.07 13.60 -5.05
N LEU A 34 -11.81 13.80 -6.35
CA LEU A 34 -11.25 12.76 -7.21
C LEU A 34 -9.86 12.31 -6.70
N SER A 35 -9.06 13.28 -6.25
CA SER A 35 -7.76 13.03 -5.64
C SER A 35 -7.86 12.20 -4.35
N GLY A 36 -8.87 12.46 -3.52
CA GLY A 36 -9.14 11.68 -2.32
C GLY A 36 -9.65 10.27 -2.60
N ARG A 37 -10.43 10.07 -3.67
CA ARG A 37 -10.86 8.74 -4.12
C ARG A 37 -9.69 7.90 -4.60
N LEU A 38 -8.77 8.46 -5.39
CA LEU A 38 -7.56 7.76 -5.82
C LEU A 38 -6.68 7.38 -4.64
N THR A 39 -6.55 8.28 -3.67
CA THR A 39 -5.84 8.01 -2.42
C THR A 39 -6.52 6.89 -1.62
N ALA A 40 -7.85 6.89 -1.52
CA ALA A 40 -8.59 5.81 -0.87
C ALA A 40 -8.45 4.46 -1.61
N PHE A 41 -8.49 4.46 -2.94
CA PHE A 41 -8.26 3.27 -3.76
C PHE A 41 -6.84 2.70 -3.57
N SER A 42 -5.84 3.57 -3.38
CA SER A 42 -4.47 3.12 -3.09
C SER A 42 -4.36 2.30 -1.80
N LEU A 43 -5.26 2.52 -0.83
CA LEU A 43 -5.30 1.75 0.41
C LEU A 43 -5.69 0.29 0.19
N ILE A 44 -6.51 0.02 -0.83
CA ILE A 44 -6.88 -1.35 -1.20
C ILE A 44 -5.62 -2.08 -1.71
N ALA A 45 -4.85 -1.43 -2.58
CA ALA A 45 -3.60 -1.98 -3.10
C ALA A 45 -2.55 -2.18 -1.98
N LEU A 46 -2.46 -1.25 -1.02
CA LEU A 46 -1.61 -1.40 0.17
C LEU A 46 -2.07 -2.54 1.07
N ALA A 47 -3.38 -2.69 1.31
CA ALA A 47 -3.92 -3.78 2.12
C ALA A 47 -3.63 -5.15 1.50
N VAL A 48 -3.81 -5.27 0.17
CA VAL A 48 -3.44 -6.48 -0.58
C VAL A 48 -1.93 -6.75 -0.47
N SER A 49 -1.11 -5.70 -0.51
CA SER A 49 0.35 -5.83 -0.37
C SER A 49 0.76 -6.32 1.01
N ALA A 50 0.16 -5.77 2.07
CA ALA A 50 0.41 -6.22 3.44
C ALA A 50 -0.04 -7.67 3.63
N PHE A 51 -1.19 -8.05 3.07
CA PHE A 51 -1.67 -9.43 3.11
C PHE A 51 -0.72 -10.38 2.39
N ALA A 52 -0.31 -10.06 1.16
CA ALA A 52 0.63 -10.88 0.40
C ALA A 52 1.98 -11.00 1.11
N LEU A 53 2.48 -9.91 1.70
CA LEU A 53 3.73 -9.91 2.46
C LEU A 53 3.62 -10.79 3.72
N SER A 54 2.49 -10.72 4.43
CA SER A 54 2.20 -11.59 5.59
C SER A 54 2.17 -13.07 5.21
N GLN A 55 1.55 -13.41 4.07
CA GLN A 55 1.53 -14.79 3.57
C GLN A 55 2.93 -15.25 3.16
N ALA A 56 3.72 -14.38 2.51
CA ALA A 56 5.09 -14.68 2.13
C ALA A 56 6.00 -14.93 3.35
N THR A 57 5.80 -14.20 4.45
CA THR A 57 6.56 -14.41 5.70
C THR A 57 6.25 -15.72 6.40
N GLY A 58 5.09 -16.32 6.15
CA GLY A 58 4.74 -17.65 6.66
C GLY A 58 5.39 -18.80 5.86
N ALA A 59 6.01 -18.50 4.71
CA ALA A 59 6.63 -19.53 3.87
C ALA A 59 7.96 -20.03 4.44
N THR A 60 8.24 -21.32 4.29
CA THR A 60 9.44 -21.98 4.81
C THR A 60 10.74 -21.58 4.10
N SER A 61 10.64 -20.89 2.95
CA SER A 61 11.80 -20.39 2.21
C SER A 61 11.46 -19.16 1.36
N LEU A 62 12.48 -18.36 1.03
CA LEU A 62 12.35 -17.21 0.14
C LEU A 62 11.83 -17.57 -1.26
N GLY A 63 12.22 -18.75 -1.77
CA GLY A 63 11.75 -19.24 -3.06
C GLY A 63 10.27 -19.59 -3.04
N ALA A 64 9.78 -20.20 -1.95
CA ALA A 64 8.36 -20.52 -1.78
C ALA A 64 7.47 -19.27 -1.63
N GLY A 65 8.03 -18.17 -1.11
CA GLY A 65 7.32 -16.88 -0.98
C GLY A 65 7.49 -15.92 -2.17
N ALA A 66 8.27 -16.27 -3.20
CA ALA A 66 8.69 -15.34 -4.25
C ALA A 66 7.51 -14.70 -5.01
N GLU A 67 6.49 -15.48 -5.36
CA GLU A 67 5.28 -14.96 -6.02
C GLU A 67 4.55 -13.96 -5.12
N MET A 68 4.42 -14.27 -3.83
CA MET A 68 3.75 -13.40 -2.86
C MET A 68 4.56 -12.11 -2.61
N PHE A 69 5.89 -12.16 -2.63
CA PHE A 69 6.73 -10.96 -2.59
C PHE A 69 6.56 -10.09 -3.84
N MET A 70 6.43 -10.70 -5.03
CA MET A 70 6.15 -9.96 -6.26
C MET A 70 4.77 -9.30 -6.23
N VAL A 71 3.75 -10.01 -5.75
CA VAL A 71 2.41 -9.44 -5.57
C VAL A 71 2.42 -8.30 -4.54
N ALA A 72 3.14 -8.46 -3.43
CA ALA A 72 3.30 -7.41 -2.43
C ALA A 72 4.01 -6.17 -3.00
N GLY A 73 5.11 -6.35 -3.73
CA GLY A 73 5.82 -5.26 -4.38
C GLY A 73 4.97 -4.57 -5.46
N GLY A 74 4.25 -5.34 -6.26
CA GLY A 74 3.36 -4.84 -7.30
C GLY A 74 2.21 -4.00 -6.72
N GLY A 75 1.61 -4.45 -5.62
CA GLY A 75 0.56 -3.68 -4.95
C GLY A 75 1.07 -2.37 -4.34
N VAL A 76 2.30 -2.35 -3.79
CA VAL A 76 2.93 -1.11 -3.30
C VAL A 76 3.18 -0.14 -4.47
N LEU A 77 3.64 -0.66 -5.62
CA LEU A 77 3.87 0.15 -6.81
C LEU A 77 2.56 0.76 -7.34
N VAL A 78 1.50 -0.04 -7.44
CA VAL A 78 0.17 0.44 -7.84
C VAL A 78 -0.35 1.49 -6.86
N ALA A 79 -0.21 1.26 -5.56
CA ALA A 79 -0.59 2.25 -4.55
C ALA A 79 0.18 3.56 -4.72
N GLY A 80 1.51 3.48 -4.92
CA GLY A 80 2.35 4.65 -5.16
C GLY A 80 1.94 5.43 -6.40
N LEU A 81 1.61 4.74 -7.50
CA LEU A 81 1.10 5.36 -8.73
C LEU A 81 -0.24 6.07 -8.51
N LEU A 82 -1.16 5.46 -7.76
CA LEU A 82 -2.47 6.06 -7.45
C LEU A 82 -2.32 7.29 -6.55
N VAL A 83 -1.43 7.25 -5.55
CA VAL A 83 -1.12 8.41 -4.71
C VAL A 83 -0.47 9.51 -5.54
N ALA A 84 0.53 9.19 -6.38
CA ALA A 84 1.17 10.15 -7.25
C ALA A 84 0.17 10.80 -8.22
N ALA A 85 -0.71 10.01 -8.83
CA ALA A 85 -1.79 10.53 -9.69
C ALA A 85 -2.75 11.45 -8.91
N GLY A 86 -3.15 11.06 -7.70
CA GLY A 86 -4.00 11.88 -6.83
C GLY A 86 -3.34 13.21 -6.45
N LEU A 87 -2.04 13.20 -6.13
CA LEU A 87 -1.26 14.40 -5.83
C LEU A 87 -1.08 15.30 -7.06
N LEU A 88 -0.84 14.72 -8.23
CA LEU A 88 -0.75 15.46 -9.50
C LEU A 88 -2.07 16.14 -9.85
N LEU A 89 -3.21 15.46 -9.64
CA LEU A 89 -4.54 16.04 -9.86
C LEU A 89 -4.83 17.17 -8.87
N ARG A 90 -4.46 16.99 -7.60
CA ARG A 90 -4.59 18.05 -6.58
C ARG A 90 -3.71 19.25 -6.89
N GLY A 91 -2.47 19.03 -7.35
CA GLY A 91 -1.49 20.08 -7.68
C GLY A 91 -1.79 20.81 -8.99
N ARG A 92 -2.47 20.16 -9.93
CA ARG A 92 -3.00 20.80 -11.15
C ARG A 92 -4.27 21.62 -10.90
N GLY A 93 -4.72 21.66 -9.65
CA GLY A 93 -6.09 21.98 -9.32
C GLY A 93 -6.97 20.86 -9.80
N GLU A 94 -7.87 20.41 -8.94
CA GLU A 94 -9.12 19.85 -9.44
C GLU A 94 -9.75 20.97 -10.28
N ALA A 95 -9.50 20.90 -11.59
CA ALA A 95 -9.95 21.83 -12.60
C ALA A 95 -11.48 21.82 -12.57
N GLY A 96 -12.06 23.01 -12.35
CA GLY A 96 -13.50 23.20 -12.23
C GLY A 96 -14.29 22.77 -13.47
N PRO A 97 -15.63 22.74 -13.39
CA PRO A 97 -16.49 23.29 -12.32
C PRO A 97 -16.75 22.38 -11.12
#